data_AF-A0AAV7BYK5-F1
#
_entry.id   AF-A0AAV7BYK5-F1
#
_cell.length_a   1.000
_cell.length_b   1.000
_cell.length_c   1.000
_cell.angle_alpha   90.00
_cell.angle_beta   90.00
_cell.angle_gamma   90.00
#
_symmetry.space_group_name_H-M   'P 1'
#
loop_
_entity.id
_entity.type
_entity.pdbx_description
1 polymer ?
#
loop_
_entity_poly.entity_id
_entity_poly.type
_entity_poly.pdbx_seq_one_letter_code
_entity_poly.pdbx_strand_id
1 'polypeptide(L)'
;MEVRNAIELLKRYMLGLSALPAILQFLGFLFLPESPRWLIQKGQTQKARRVLSRIRGVQTIDEEYDSIKNSIDEEEKEVGAGGPVIYRMLVYPPTRRALIVGCGLQLFQQLAGINTVMYYSATILQMSGVDDDRLAIWLSAITAFTNFSFTLVGVWLVEKVGRRKLTLGSLTGTTLALIVLALGFLLSAQVSPPITLKPTDPASQNSTCSKYSFCTGCMLDSSCGFCYKVNGSNIIDSSCIPVDPKTTEQSAWGRCTNETKSKSGTNWAYNYCPTSYSWTALLGLVLYLVFFAPGMGPMPWTVNSEIYPLWARSTGNACSSGVNWICNVMISLTFLHTAEYLTYYGVFFLYAGFASVGLIFIYGCLPETKGKKLEEIESLFENRLCTCGASESDEGRYIEYIRVKGSNYHLSDNDASDVE
;
A
#
# COMPACT_ATOMS: atom_id res chain seq x y z
N MET A 1 -4.69 21.19 -33.66
CA MET A 1 -5.17 19.83 -34.01
C MET A 1 -4.06 18.79 -33.87
N GLU A 2 -2.85 19.07 -34.38
CA GLU A 2 -1.68 18.17 -34.28
C GLU A 2 -1.24 17.86 -32.84
N VAL A 3 -1.16 18.84 -31.94
CA VAL A 3 -0.75 18.60 -30.53
C VAL A 3 -1.74 17.71 -29.79
N ARG A 4 -3.05 17.89 -30.01
CA ARG A 4 -4.09 17.05 -29.43
C ARG A 4 -3.99 15.60 -29.92
N ASN A 5 -3.72 15.43 -31.22
CA ASN A 5 -3.50 14.10 -31.81
C ASN A 5 -2.22 13.46 -31.28
N ALA A 6 -1.14 14.22 -31.10
CA ALA A 6 0.11 13.74 -30.52
C ALA A 6 -0.07 13.30 -29.05
N ILE A 7 -0.82 14.06 -28.25
CA ILE A 7 -1.16 13.69 -26.86
C ILE A 7 -2.01 12.41 -26.83
N GLU A 8 -3.02 12.29 -27.69
CA GLU A 8 -3.85 11.08 -27.79
C GLU A 8 -3.03 9.86 -28.24
N LEU A 9 -2.11 10.04 -29.19
CA LEU A 9 -1.14 9.01 -29.57
C LEU A 9 -0.26 8.62 -28.39
N LEU A 10 0.28 9.60 -27.65
CA LEU A 10 1.16 9.35 -26.50
C LEU A 10 0.45 8.54 -25.40
N LYS A 11 -0.82 8.88 -25.10
CA LYS A 11 -1.67 8.11 -24.16
C LYS A 11 -1.86 6.67 -24.64
N ARG A 12 -2.13 6.47 -25.93
CA ARG A 12 -2.28 5.13 -26.53
C ARG A 12 -0.98 4.33 -26.47
N TYR A 13 0.17 4.95 -26.72
CA TYR A 13 1.47 4.31 -26.57
C TYR A 13 1.77 3.94 -25.11
N MET A 14 1.47 4.83 -24.15
CA MET A 14 1.64 4.55 -22.73
C MET A 14 0.80 3.35 -22.26
N LEU A 15 -0.46 3.28 -22.68
CA LEU A 15 -1.33 2.12 -22.41
C LEU A 15 -0.89 0.87 -23.18
N GLY A 16 -0.41 1.03 -24.42
CA GLY A 16 0.11 -0.10 -25.21
C GLY A 16 1.40 -0.69 -24.63
N LEU A 17 2.23 0.15 -24.01
CA LEU A 17 3.51 -0.28 -23.41
C LEU A 17 3.30 -1.26 -22.24
N SER A 18 2.17 -1.21 -21.53
CA SER A 18 1.88 -2.19 -20.48
C SER A 18 1.69 -3.61 -21.01
N ALA A 19 1.48 -3.79 -22.33
CA ALA A 19 1.46 -5.11 -22.95
C ALA A 19 2.86 -5.76 -22.99
N LEU A 20 3.96 -4.97 -23.00
CA LEU A 20 5.31 -5.53 -23.08
C LEU A 20 5.65 -6.41 -21.86
N PRO A 21 5.51 -5.96 -20.60
CA PRO A 21 5.72 -6.83 -19.44
C PRO A 21 4.80 -8.06 -19.44
N ALA A 22 3.54 -7.92 -19.88
CA ALA A 22 2.60 -9.02 -19.94
C ALA A 22 3.00 -10.09 -20.96
N ILE A 23 3.45 -9.69 -22.15
CA ILE A 23 3.96 -10.60 -23.19
C ILE A 23 5.24 -11.28 -22.70
N LEU A 24 6.17 -10.52 -22.11
CA LEU A 24 7.41 -11.07 -21.55
C LEU A 24 7.11 -12.09 -20.43
N GLN A 25 6.16 -11.79 -19.55
CA GLN A 25 5.73 -12.68 -18.49
C GLN A 25 5.05 -13.95 -19.06
N PHE A 26 4.18 -13.80 -20.06
CA PHE A 26 3.53 -14.93 -20.74
C PHE A 26 4.55 -15.86 -21.40
N LEU A 27 5.50 -15.30 -22.15
CA LEU A 27 6.59 -16.07 -22.75
C LEU A 27 7.46 -16.74 -21.67
N GLY A 28 7.71 -16.06 -20.55
CA GLY A 28 8.41 -16.63 -19.40
C GLY A 28 7.71 -17.84 -18.79
N PHE A 29 6.37 -17.81 -18.67
CA PHE A 29 5.59 -18.95 -18.16
C PHE A 29 5.72 -20.21 -19.03
N LEU A 30 5.93 -20.08 -20.34
CA LEU A 30 6.15 -21.23 -21.22
C LEU A 30 7.47 -21.98 -20.91
N PHE A 31 8.44 -21.32 -20.27
CA PHE A 31 9.73 -21.91 -19.90
C PHE A 31 9.83 -22.33 -18.43
N LEU A 32 8.86 -21.95 -17.59
CA LEU A 32 8.87 -22.29 -16.17
C LEU A 32 8.38 -23.73 -15.96
N PRO A 33 9.11 -24.57 -15.19
CA PRO A 33 8.64 -25.90 -14.86
C PRO A 33 7.42 -25.82 -13.94
N GLU A 34 6.52 -26.80 -14.07
CA GLU A 34 5.39 -26.96 -13.16
C GLU A 34 5.85 -27.09 -11.70
N SER A 35 5.03 -26.58 -10.78
CA SER A 35 5.30 -26.65 -9.34
C SER A 35 5.47 -28.11 -8.88
N PRO A 36 6.54 -28.45 -8.14
CA PRO A 36 6.73 -29.80 -7.60
C PRO A 36 5.54 -30.31 -6.80
N ARG A 37 4.86 -29.42 -6.06
CA ARG A 37 3.68 -29.75 -5.28
C ARG A 37 2.50 -30.20 -6.16
N TRP A 38 2.26 -29.51 -7.27
CA TRP A 38 1.23 -29.90 -8.24
C TRP A 38 1.56 -31.23 -8.92
N LEU A 39 2.83 -31.46 -9.25
CA LEU A 39 3.29 -32.74 -9.82
C LEU A 39 3.08 -33.91 -8.85
N ILE A 40 3.32 -33.71 -7.54
CA ILE A 40 3.05 -34.72 -6.50
C ILE A 40 1.55 -34.98 -6.39
N GLN A 41 0.72 -33.95 -6.38
CA GLN A 41 -0.74 -34.08 -6.33
C GLN A 41 -1.31 -34.83 -7.55
N LYS A 42 -0.66 -34.71 -8.72
CA LYS A 42 -1.01 -35.49 -9.92
C LYS A 42 -0.38 -36.89 -9.97
N GLY A 43 0.30 -37.32 -8.91
CA GLY A 43 0.99 -38.62 -8.84
C GLY A 43 2.25 -38.72 -9.72
N GLN A 44 2.77 -37.62 -10.27
CA GLN A 44 3.93 -37.61 -11.16
C GLN A 44 5.25 -37.53 -10.38
N THR A 45 5.53 -38.53 -9.54
CA THR A 45 6.65 -38.58 -8.59
C THR A 45 8.03 -38.37 -9.22
N GLN A 46 8.33 -39.03 -10.34
CA GLN A 46 9.66 -38.91 -10.97
C GLN A 46 9.91 -37.49 -11.53
N LYS A 47 8.88 -36.86 -12.10
CA LYS A 47 8.99 -35.48 -12.60
C LYS A 47 9.12 -34.49 -11.44
N ALA A 48 8.34 -34.67 -10.37
CA ALA A 48 8.43 -33.84 -9.18
C ALA A 48 9.86 -33.85 -8.59
N ARG A 49 10.45 -35.05 -8.44
CA ARG A 49 11.83 -35.23 -7.95
C ARG A 49 12.87 -34.55 -8.87
N ARG A 50 12.70 -34.64 -10.19
CA ARG A 50 13.58 -33.96 -11.16
C ARG A 50 13.48 -32.43 -11.10
N VAL A 51 12.28 -31.88 -10.86
CA VAL A 51 12.11 -30.43 -10.72
C VAL A 51 12.68 -29.96 -9.37
N LEU A 52 12.40 -30.68 -8.28
CA LEU A 52 12.99 -30.41 -6.96
C LEU A 52 14.52 -30.43 -7.00
N SER A 53 15.14 -31.41 -7.66
CA SER A 53 16.60 -31.50 -7.79
C SER A 53 17.20 -30.32 -8.55
N ARG A 54 16.48 -29.81 -9.55
CA ARG A 54 16.91 -28.64 -10.32
C ARG A 54 16.86 -27.34 -9.50
N ILE A 55 15.91 -27.23 -8.57
CA ILE A 55 15.70 -26.01 -7.75
C ILE A 55 16.64 -25.99 -6.53
N ARG A 56 16.82 -27.12 -5.84
CA ARG A 56 17.59 -27.22 -4.59
C ARG A 56 19.03 -27.72 -4.76
N GLY A 57 19.35 -28.32 -5.91
CA GLY A 57 20.64 -28.97 -6.14
C GLY A 57 20.70 -30.39 -5.54
N VAL A 58 21.89 -30.80 -5.07
CA VAL A 58 22.24 -32.19 -4.68
C VAL A 58 21.93 -32.50 -3.20
N GLN A 59 21.33 -31.58 -2.45
CA GLN A 59 20.89 -31.86 -1.07
C GLN A 59 19.76 -32.89 -1.03
N THR A 60 19.61 -33.60 0.10
CA THR A 60 18.65 -34.69 0.32
C THR A 60 17.21 -34.28 0.00
N ILE A 61 16.75 -34.54 -1.23
CA ILE A 61 15.43 -34.14 -1.75
C ILE A 61 14.32 -35.00 -1.15
N ASP A 62 14.66 -36.22 -0.72
CA ASP A 62 13.70 -37.20 -0.21
C ASP A 62 12.90 -36.67 0.97
N GLU A 63 13.55 -35.99 1.91
CA GLU A 63 12.88 -35.41 3.08
C GLU A 63 11.86 -34.32 2.69
N GLU A 64 12.23 -33.41 1.77
CA GLU A 64 11.32 -32.36 1.29
C GLU A 64 10.19 -32.95 0.45
N TYR A 65 10.48 -33.97 -0.39
CA TYR A 65 9.47 -34.68 -1.16
C TYR A 65 8.44 -35.37 -0.26
N ASP A 66 8.89 -36.10 0.76
CA ASP A 66 8.02 -36.81 1.70
C ASP A 66 7.21 -35.83 2.55
N SER A 67 7.81 -34.71 2.98
CA SER A 67 7.10 -33.63 3.68
C SER A 67 5.96 -33.05 2.84
N ILE A 68 6.22 -32.76 1.55
CA ILE A 68 5.19 -32.23 0.65
C ILE A 68 4.09 -33.28 0.41
N LYS A 69 4.47 -34.53 0.20
CA LYS A 69 3.50 -35.63 -0.01
C LYS A 69 2.59 -35.81 1.20
N ASN A 70 3.15 -35.86 2.42
CA ASN A 70 2.38 -35.97 3.65
C ASN A 70 1.40 -34.79 3.79
N SER A 71 1.83 -33.57 3.48
CA SER A 71 0.94 -32.39 3.54
C SER A 71 -0.23 -32.47 2.55
N ILE A 72 -0.02 -33.06 1.36
CA ILE A 72 -1.08 -33.26 0.36
C ILE A 72 -2.03 -34.36 0.82
N ASP A 73 -1.51 -35.47 1.35
CA ASP A 73 -2.32 -36.59 1.85
C ASP A 73 -3.18 -36.15 3.05
N GLU A 74 -2.67 -35.26 3.90
CA GLU A 74 -3.44 -34.60 4.97
C GLU A 74 -4.53 -33.68 4.40
N GLU A 75 -4.18 -32.83 3.42
CA GLU A 75 -5.16 -31.98 2.73
C GLU A 75 -6.28 -32.79 2.05
N GLU A 76 -5.97 -33.89 1.37
CA GLU A 76 -6.97 -34.75 0.72
C GLU A 76 -7.88 -35.45 1.73
N LYS A 77 -7.33 -35.93 2.85
CA LYS A 77 -8.13 -36.49 3.96
C LYS A 77 -9.06 -35.45 4.56
N GLU A 78 -8.62 -34.20 4.64
CA GLU A 78 -9.41 -33.10 5.19
C GLU A 78 -10.46 -32.52 4.21
N VAL A 79 -10.21 -32.56 2.90
CA VAL A 79 -11.19 -32.17 1.87
C VAL A 79 -12.41 -33.11 1.90
N GLY A 80 -12.22 -34.38 2.28
CA GLY A 80 -13.32 -35.32 2.52
C GLY A 80 -14.21 -34.98 3.73
N ALA A 81 -13.79 -34.06 4.62
CA ALA A 81 -14.40 -33.86 5.93
C ALA A 81 -15.23 -32.55 6.11
N GLY A 82 -15.42 -31.73 5.07
CA GLY A 82 -16.56 -30.80 5.05
C GLY A 82 -16.32 -29.35 4.62
N GLY A 83 -17.30 -28.82 3.88
CA GLY A 83 -17.58 -27.39 3.68
C GLY A 83 -16.53 -26.57 2.90
N PRO A 84 -16.87 -25.30 2.56
CA PRO A 84 -15.91 -24.38 1.96
C PRO A 84 -14.73 -24.12 2.90
N VAL A 85 -13.50 -24.06 2.35
CA VAL A 85 -12.26 -23.78 3.11
C VAL A 85 -12.39 -22.52 3.99
N ILE A 86 -13.05 -21.48 3.47
CA ILE A 86 -13.29 -20.23 4.22
C ILE A 86 -14.12 -20.45 5.48
N TYR A 87 -15.10 -21.34 5.46
CA TYR A 87 -15.91 -21.65 6.64
C TYR A 87 -15.05 -22.35 7.70
N ARG A 88 -14.23 -23.32 7.29
CA ARG A 88 -13.27 -23.99 8.18
C ARG A 88 -12.28 -23.00 8.80
N MET A 89 -11.77 -22.04 8.02
CA MET A 89 -10.89 -20.99 8.52
C MET A 89 -11.55 -20.09 9.57
N LEU A 90 -12.86 -19.81 9.45
CA LEU A 90 -13.59 -18.98 10.41
C LEU A 90 -13.95 -19.74 11.69
N VAL A 91 -14.13 -21.06 11.62
CA VAL A 91 -14.43 -21.92 12.76
C VAL A 91 -13.17 -22.26 13.56
N TYR A 92 -12.07 -22.60 12.88
CA TYR A 92 -10.82 -22.99 13.53
C TYR A 92 -10.10 -21.75 14.11
N PRO A 93 -9.89 -21.68 15.45
CA PRO A 93 -9.40 -20.45 16.08
C PRO A 93 -8.02 -19.96 15.60
N PRO A 94 -6.99 -20.81 15.40
CA PRO A 94 -5.68 -20.36 14.93
C PRO A 94 -5.74 -19.72 13.53
N THR A 95 -6.44 -20.33 12.58
CA THR A 95 -6.56 -19.77 11.23
C THR A 95 -7.46 -18.54 11.17
N ARG A 96 -8.49 -18.47 12.01
CA ARG A 96 -9.28 -17.23 12.17
C ARG A 96 -8.39 -16.09 12.66
N ARG A 97 -7.49 -16.35 13.61
CA ARG A 97 -6.55 -15.37 14.15
C ARG A 97 -5.55 -14.91 13.08
N ALA A 98 -4.97 -15.84 12.34
CA ALA A 98 -4.10 -15.54 11.20
C ALA A 98 -4.84 -14.68 10.16
N LEU A 99 -6.10 -15.01 9.85
CA LEU A 99 -6.93 -14.24 8.90
C LEU A 99 -7.20 -12.81 9.39
N ILE A 100 -7.48 -12.62 10.68
CA ILE A 100 -7.65 -11.28 11.27
C ILE A 100 -6.36 -10.46 11.13
N VAL A 101 -5.20 -11.06 11.40
CA VAL A 101 -3.89 -10.39 11.24
C VAL A 101 -3.62 -10.07 9.78
N GLY A 102 -3.83 -11.02 8.87
CA GLY A 102 -3.58 -10.85 7.44
C GLY A 102 -4.47 -9.79 6.78
N CYS A 103 -5.78 -9.84 7.05
CA CYS A 103 -6.73 -8.82 6.61
C CYS A 103 -6.46 -7.46 7.28
N GLY A 104 -6.12 -7.45 8.57
CA GLY A 104 -5.79 -6.24 9.31
C GLY A 104 -4.55 -5.53 8.76
N LEU A 105 -3.49 -6.26 8.42
CA LEU A 105 -2.29 -5.71 7.77
C LEU A 105 -2.63 -5.02 6.45
N GLN A 106 -3.45 -5.66 5.62
CA GLN A 106 -3.87 -5.10 4.33
C GLN A 106 -4.79 -3.88 4.49
N LEU A 107 -5.70 -3.93 5.47
CA LEU A 107 -6.57 -2.81 5.83
C LEU A 107 -5.75 -1.58 6.25
N PHE A 108 -4.84 -1.72 7.21
CA PHE A 108 -4.04 -0.61 7.72
C PHE A 108 -2.99 -0.12 6.72
N GLN A 109 -2.54 -0.98 5.80
CA GLN A 109 -1.71 -0.55 4.67
C GLN A 109 -2.45 0.49 3.82
N GLN A 110 -3.72 0.21 3.50
CA GLN A 110 -4.53 1.10 2.67
C GLN A 110 -5.00 2.34 3.45
N LEU A 111 -5.42 2.18 4.71
CA LEU A 111 -5.83 3.32 5.55
C LEU A 111 -4.70 4.30 5.87
N ALA A 112 -3.44 3.86 5.83
CA ALA A 112 -2.28 4.74 5.88
C ALA A 112 -2.12 5.61 4.61
N GLY A 113 -2.95 5.40 3.59
CA GLY A 113 -3.13 6.30 2.46
C GLY A 113 -2.11 6.16 1.32
N ILE A 114 -1.37 5.05 1.20
CA ILE A 114 -0.27 4.94 0.22
C ILE A 114 -0.73 5.17 -1.21
N ASN A 115 -1.83 4.54 -1.62
CA ASN A 115 -2.34 4.68 -2.98
C ASN A 115 -2.83 6.10 -3.26
N THR A 116 -3.49 6.73 -2.29
CA THR A 116 -3.85 8.16 -2.36
C THR A 116 -2.62 9.04 -2.52
N VAL A 117 -1.62 8.87 -1.65
CA VAL A 117 -0.38 9.64 -1.68
C VAL A 117 0.35 9.44 -3.00
N MET A 118 0.37 8.23 -3.55
CA MET A 118 1.01 7.92 -4.83
C MET A 118 0.25 8.52 -6.02
N TYR A 119 -1.06 8.28 -6.13
CA TYR A 119 -1.89 8.73 -7.24
C TYR A 119 -2.03 10.25 -7.29
N TYR A 120 -2.16 10.87 -6.12
CA TYR A 120 -2.32 12.31 -5.99
C TYR A 120 -1.02 13.00 -5.58
N SER A 121 0.16 12.38 -5.68
CA SER A 121 1.43 12.99 -5.24
C SER A 121 1.67 14.36 -5.88
N ALA A 122 1.55 14.44 -7.21
CA ALA A 122 1.67 15.71 -7.95
C ALA A 122 0.59 16.72 -7.53
N THR A 123 -0.65 16.27 -7.33
CA THR A 123 -1.76 17.13 -6.92
C THR A 123 -1.58 17.64 -5.49
N ILE A 124 -1.11 16.81 -4.56
CA ILE A 124 -0.79 17.18 -3.17
C ILE A 124 0.33 18.25 -3.16
N LEU A 125 1.33 18.09 -4.03
CA LEU A 125 2.40 19.09 -4.19
C LEU A 125 1.87 20.39 -4.78
N GLN A 126 0.98 20.34 -5.77
CA GLN A 126 0.30 21.54 -6.29
C GLN A 126 -0.54 22.22 -5.19
N MET A 127 -1.38 21.46 -4.47
CA MET A 127 -2.18 21.94 -3.34
C MET A 127 -1.34 22.60 -2.24
N SER A 128 -0.08 22.19 -2.08
CA SER A 128 0.85 22.80 -1.12
C SER A 128 1.31 24.21 -1.50
N GLY A 129 1.06 24.66 -2.74
CA GLY A 129 1.38 25.99 -3.22
C GLY A 129 2.50 26.05 -4.27
N VAL A 130 2.80 24.93 -4.94
CA VAL A 130 3.76 24.91 -6.07
C VAL A 130 3.04 25.39 -7.32
N ASP A 131 3.47 26.54 -7.86
CA ASP A 131 2.80 27.22 -8.99
C ASP A 131 3.09 26.59 -10.36
N ASP A 132 4.27 25.98 -10.53
CA ASP A 132 4.71 25.39 -11.79
C ASP A 132 4.36 23.90 -11.87
N ASP A 133 3.43 23.57 -12.77
CA ASP A 133 3.02 22.19 -13.07
C ASP A 133 4.21 21.30 -13.46
N ARG A 134 5.21 21.84 -14.16
CA ARG A 134 6.39 21.07 -14.56
C ARG A 134 7.24 20.72 -13.35
N LEU A 135 7.38 21.64 -12.40
CA LEU A 135 8.09 21.39 -11.15
C LEU A 135 7.34 20.35 -10.32
N ALA A 136 6.00 20.44 -10.22
CA ALA A 136 5.20 19.45 -9.51
C ALA A 136 5.34 18.04 -10.08
N ILE A 137 5.35 17.90 -11.42
CA ILE A 137 5.57 16.62 -12.10
C ILE A 137 6.98 16.07 -11.82
N TRP A 138 8.03 16.90 -11.89
CA TRP A 138 9.40 16.46 -11.59
C TRP A 138 9.60 16.09 -10.12
N LEU A 139 8.99 16.83 -9.20
CA LEU A 139 8.99 16.49 -7.78
C LEU A 139 8.24 15.18 -7.52
N SER A 140 7.13 14.94 -8.20
CA SER A 140 6.44 13.64 -8.17
C SER A 140 7.33 12.50 -8.69
N ALA A 141 8.09 12.72 -9.78
CA ALA A 141 9.05 11.72 -10.26
C ALA A 141 10.14 11.38 -9.22
N ILE A 142 10.62 12.37 -8.47
CA ILE A 142 11.57 12.16 -7.36
C ILE A 142 10.93 11.31 -6.25
N THR A 143 9.65 11.57 -5.92
CA THR A 143 8.94 10.77 -4.92
C THR A 143 8.79 9.31 -5.36
N ALA A 144 8.48 9.06 -6.63
CA ALA A 144 8.40 7.71 -7.19
C ALA A 144 9.76 6.99 -7.18
N PHE A 145 10.84 7.69 -7.54
CA PHE A 145 12.20 7.15 -7.47
C PHE A 145 12.58 6.81 -6.02
N THR A 146 12.27 7.69 -5.08
CA THR A 146 12.51 7.46 -3.64
C THR A 146 11.79 6.20 -3.17
N ASN A 147 10.51 6.03 -3.52
CA ASN A 147 9.75 4.84 -3.18
C ASN A 147 10.42 3.56 -3.73
N PHE A 148 10.87 3.58 -4.98
CA PHE A 148 11.60 2.46 -5.58
C PHE A 148 12.91 2.15 -4.84
N SER A 149 13.75 3.15 -4.60
CA SER A 149 15.05 2.97 -3.93
C SER A 149 14.88 2.42 -2.51
N PHE A 150 13.94 2.97 -1.73
CA PHE A 150 13.72 2.51 -0.35
C PHE A 150 13.00 1.16 -0.27
N THR A 151 12.26 0.76 -1.30
CA THR A 151 11.74 -0.61 -1.40
C THR A 151 12.90 -1.63 -1.49
N LEU A 152 13.95 -1.35 -2.27
CA LEU A 152 15.15 -2.20 -2.32
C LEU A 152 15.86 -2.30 -0.96
N VAL A 153 15.93 -1.17 -0.24
CA VAL A 153 16.45 -1.15 1.13
C VAL A 153 15.60 -2.06 2.05
N GLY A 154 14.28 -2.05 1.88
CA GLY A 154 13.35 -2.95 2.59
C GLY A 154 13.66 -4.42 2.37
N VAL A 155 13.89 -4.82 1.11
CA VAL A 155 14.27 -6.20 0.75
C VAL A 155 15.59 -6.62 1.42
N TRP A 156 16.53 -5.71 1.60
CA TRP A 156 17.75 -6.01 2.34
C TRP A 156 17.54 -6.04 3.87
N LEU A 157 16.68 -5.16 4.40
CA LEU A 157 16.40 -5.04 5.83
C LEU A 157 15.54 -6.18 6.38
N VAL A 158 14.61 -6.74 5.59
CA VAL A 158 13.65 -7.76 6.07
C VAL A 158 14.35 -8.98 6.66
N GLU A 159 15.44 -9.43 6.03
CA GLU A 159 16.18 -10.59 6.52
C GLU A 159 17.04 -10.26 7.74
N LYS A 160 17.49 -9.01 7.91
CA LYS A 160 18.29 -8.60 9.08
C LYS A 160 17.42 -8.30 10.30
N VAL A 161 16.40 -7.46 10.14
CA VAL A 161 15.63 -6.89 11.25
C VAL A 161 14.47 -7.81 11.68
N GLY A 162 13.92 -8.60 10.76
CA GLY A 162 12.68 -9.36 10.99
C GLY A 162 11.45 -8.62 10.50
N ARG A 163 10.35 -9.37 10.33
CA ARG A 163 9.14 -8.87 9.67
C ARG A 163 8.35 -7.96 10.60
N ARG A 164 8.21 -8.34 11.89
CA ARG A 164 7.44 -7.58 12.89
C ARG A 164 8.09 -6.24 13.19
N LYS A 165 9.38 -6.24 13.52
CA LYS A 165 10.14 -5.02 13.88
C LYS A 165 10.19 -4.03 12.72
N LEU A 166 10.40 -4.52 11.49
CA LEU A 166 10.43 -3.68 10.30
C LEU A 166 9.07 -3.03 10.00
N THR A 167 7.97 -3.80 10.12
CA THR A 167 6.61 -3.27 9.94
C THR A 167 6.26 -2.21 10.99
N LEU A 168 6.58 -2.45 12.26
CA LEU A 168 6.35 -1.49 13.35
C LEU A 168 7.15 -0.20 13.17
N GLY A 169 8.45 -0.31 12.87
CA GLY A 169 9.31 0.85 12.63
C GLY A 169 8.83 1.68 11.44
N SER A 170 8.46 1.01 10.36
CA SER A 170 7.91 1.64 9.15
C SER A 170 6.61 2.38 9.43
N LEU A 171 5.63 1.75 10.10
CA LEU A 171 4.35 2.39 10.39
C LEU A 171 4.48 3.54 11.39
N THR A 172 5.40 3.45 12.35
CA THR A 172 5.72 4.55 13.28
C THR A 172 6.27 5.75 12.51
N GLY A 173 7.28 5.55 11.66
CA GLY A 173 7.86 6.62 10.84
C GLY A 173 6.84 7.21 9.86
N THR A 174 5.99 6.36 9.27
CA THR A 174 4.88 6.78 8.40
C THR A 174 3.89 7.67 9.15
N THR A 175 3.50 7.29 10.38
CA THR A 175 2.59 8.08 11.22
C THR A 175 3.18 9.45 11.54
N LEU A 176 4.46 9.50 11.92
CA LEU A 176 5.16 10.77 12.17
C LEU A 176 5.24 11.64 10.91
N ALA A 177 5.52 11.05 9.75
CA ALA A 177 5.56 11.77 8.48
C ALA A 177 4.20 12.32 8.06
N LEU A 178 3.11 11.56 8.28
CA LEU A 178 1.74 12.04 8.04
C LEU A 178 1.39 13.22 8.95
N ILE A 179 1.84 13.22 10.20
CA ILE A 179 1.67 14.36 11.11
C ILE A 179 2.45 15.58 10.61
N VAL A 180 3.70 15.41 10.16
CA VAL A 180 4.49 16.51 9.57
C VAL A 180 3.79 17.08 8.33
N LEU A 181 3.26 16.22 7.47
CA LEU A 181 2.51 16.62 6.28
C LEU A 181 1.23 17.40 6.66
N ALA A 182 0.46 16.90 7.62
CA ALA A 182 -0.74 17.56 8.14
C ALA A 182 -0.43 18.93 8.75
N LEU A 183 0.64 19.03 9.55
CA LEU A 183 1.10 20.28 10.13
C LEU A 183 1.57 21.27 9.05
N GLY A 184 2.22 20.81 7.99
CA GLY A 184 2.60 21.65 6.86
C GLY A 184 1.39 22.30 6.18
N PHE A 185 0.35 21.52 5.91
CA PHE A 185 -0.91 22.04 5.38
C PHE A 185 -1.65 22.95 6.37
N LEU A 186 -1.58 22.68 7.68
CA LEU A 186 -2.18 23.53 8.70
C LEU A 186 -1.47 24.89 8.78
N LEU A 187 -0.13 24.91 8.76
CA LEU A 187 0.65 26.14 8.73
C LEU A 187 0.37 26.95 7.46
N SER A 188 0.29 26.27 6.31
CA SER A 188 -0.10 26.90 5.05
C SER A 188 -1.50 27.53 5.12
N ALA A 189 -2.46 26.83 5.73
CA ALA A 189 -3.81 27.34 5.93
C ALA A 189 -3.85 28.58 6.86
N GLN A 190 -3.03 28.61 7.91
CA GLN A 190 -2.98 29.74 8.86
C GLN A 190 -2.33 31.00 8.26
N VAL A 191 -1.33 30.84 7.39
CA VAL A 191 -0.63 31.95 6.73
C VAL A 191 -1.28 32.32 5.38
N SER A 192 -2.44 31.73 5.08
CA SER A 192 -3.13 31.96 3.81
C SER A 192 -3.54 33.43 3.62
N PRO A 193 -3.35 33.99 2.42
CA PRO A 193 -3.64 35.40 2.16
C PRO A 193 -5.14 35.69 2.29
N PRO A 194 -5.51 36.83 2.91
CA PRO A 194 -6.89 37.28 2.95
C PRO A 194 -7.37 37.69 1.55
N ILE A 195 -8.68 37.61 1.33
CA ILE A 195 -9.32 38.13 0.11
C ILE A 195 -9.57 39.63 0.29
N THR A 196 -8.86 40.47 -0.46
CA THR A 196 -8.98 41.93 -0.33
C THR A 196 -10.11 42.52 -1.16
N LEU A 197 -10.41 41.92 -2.31
CA LEU A 197 -11.39 42.40 -3.27
C LEU A 197 -12.47 41.35 -3.49
N LYS A 198 -13.73 41.71 -3.19
CA LYS A 198 -14.92 40.89 -3.44
C LYS A 198 -15.68 41.45 -4.64
N PRO A 199 -15.28 41.14 -5.89
CA PRO A 199 -15.96 41.65 -7.06
C PRO A 199 -17.37 41.06 -7.11
N THR A 200 -18.37 41.92 -7.35
CA THR A 200 -19.76 41.50 -7.55
C THR A 200 -19.96 41.20 -9.02
N ASP A 201 -20.42 39.99 -9.34
CA ASP A 201 -20.67 39.56 -10.72
C ASP A 201 -21.79 40.42 -11.35
N PRO A 202 -21.60 40.97 -12.57
CA PRO A 202 -22.67 41.65 -13.30
C PRO A 202 -23.84 40.74 -13.72
N ALA A 203 -23.63 39.42 -13.83
CA ALA A 203 -24.56 38.47 -14.44
C ALA A 203 -25.04 37.32 -13.53
N SER A 204 -24.43 37.09 -12.36
CA SER A 204 -24.91 36.10 -11.38
C SER A 204 -25.11 36.71 -9.98
N GLN A 205 -26.37 36.86 -9.57
CA GLN A 205 -26.69 37.11 -8.18
C GLN A 205 -26.47 35.79 -7.42
N ASN A 206 -25.44 35.72 -6.56
CA ASN A 206 -25.09 34.62 -5.64
C ASN A 206 -24.03 33.59 -6.09
N SER A 207 -22.84 34.02 -6.52
CA SER A 207 -21.69 33.10 -6.50
C SER A 207 -21.27 32.79 -5.04
N THR A 208 -21.19 31.49 -4.69
CA THR A 208 -20.72 31.00 -3.38
C THR A 208 -19.30 31.49 -3.06
N CYS A 209 -18.49 31.67 -4.10
CA CYS A 209 -17.10 32.16 -4.02
C CYS A 209 -16.95 33.50 -3.26
N SER A 210 -17.95 34.41 -3.38
CA SER A 210 -17.91 35.72 -2.73
C SER A 210 -18.04 35.68 -1.19
N LYS A 211 -18.49 34.55 -0.63
CA LYS A 211 -18.69 34.36 0.81
C LYS A 211 -17.37 34.16 1.56
N TYR A 212 -16.34 33.63 0.90
CA TYR A 212 -15.08 33.31 1.54
C TYR A 212 -14.28 34.58 1.86
N SER A 213 -13.52 34.53 2.96
CA SER A 213 -12.67 35.65 3.42
C SER A 213 -11.17 35.34 3.33
N PHE A 214 -10.81 34.07 3.17
CA PHE A 214 -9.43 33.60 3.04
C PHE A 214 -9.29 32.69 1.82
N CYS A 215 -8.09 32.66 1.23
CA CYS A 215 -7.79 31.79 0.09
C CYS A 215 -8.11 30.32 0.39
N THR A 216 -7.77 29.81 1.57
CA THR A 216 -7.97 28.39 1.92
C THR A 216 -9.43 27.97 1.82
N GLY A 217 -10.37 28.82 2.28
CA GLY A 217 -11.80 28.53 2.16
C GLY A 217 -12.29 28.57 0.71
N CYS A 218 -11.73 29.47 -0.10
CA CYS A 218 -12.04 29.57 -1.52
C CYS A 218 -11.58 28.33 -2.31
N MET A 219 -10.41 27.77 -2.00
CA MET A 219 -9.83 26.62 -2.73
C MET A 219 -10.46 25.27 -2.38
N LEU A 220 -11.29 25.18 -1.33
CA LEU A 220 -12.03 23.96 -1.02
C LEU A 220 -13.26 23.78 -1.92
N ASP A 221 -13.74 24.84 -2.56
CA ASP A 221 -14.86 24.79 -3.50
C ASP A 221 -14.31 24.62 -4.92
N SER A 222 -14.59 23.47 -5.55
CA SER A 222 -14.14 23.15 -6.91
C SER A 222 -14.66 24.11 -7.98
N SER A 223 -15.71 24.89 -7.68
CA SER A 223 -16.26 25.91 -8.58
C SER A 223 -15.54 27.27 -8.48
N CYS A 224 -14.64 27.46 -7.51
CA CYS A 224 -13.97 28.73 -7.21
C CYS A 224 -12.47 28.67 -7.44
N GLY A 225 -11.86 29.83 -7.73
CA GLY A 225 -10.43 29.99 -7.95
C GLY A 225 -9.92 31.33 -7.41
N PHE A 226 -8.60 31.43 -7.23
CA PHE A 226 -7.97 32.53 -6.52
C PHE A 226 -7.12 33.36 -7.49
N CYS A 227 -7.55 34.59 -7.72
CA CYS A 227 -6.88 35.54 -8.59
C CYS A 227 -6.15 36.57 -7.74
N TYR A 228 -4.83 36.68 -7.89
CA TYR A 228 -4.02 37.56 -7.03
C TYR A 228 -2.91 38.30 -7.78
N LYS A 229 -2.50 39.44 -7.24
CA LYS A 229 -1.38 40.25 -7.72
C LYS A 229 -0.29 40.32 -6.66
N VAL A 230 0.95 40.12 -7.10
CA VAL A 230 2.13 40.09 -6.22
C VAL A 230 2.93 41.38 -6.39
N ASN A 231 3.39 41.95 -5.28
CA ASN A 231 4.40 43.01 -5.27
C ASN A 231 5.56 42.58 -4.36
N GLY A 232 6.66 42.14 -4.96
CA GLY A 232 7.76 41.48 -4.22
C GLY A 232 7.33 40.12 -3.68
N SER A 233 7.30 39.96 -2.35
CA SER A 233 6.81 38.76 -1.65
C SER A 233 5.39 38.89 -1.10
N ASN A 234 4.79 40.08 -1.15
CA ASN A 234 3.48 40.35 -0.55
C ASN A 234 2.36 40.36 -1.60
N ILE A 235 1.20 39.82 -1.23
CA ILE A 235 0.00 39.82 -2.06
C ILE A 235 -0.79 41.08 -1.77
N ILE A 236 -0.98 41.91 -2.79
CA ILE A 236 -1.60 43.25 -2.65
C ILE A 236 -3.09 43.24 -3.00
N ASP A 237 -3.46 42.57 -4.09
CA ASP A 237 -4.83 42.47 -4.56
C ASP A 237 -5.19 41.01 -4.74
N SER A 238 -6.28 40.55 -4.12
CA SER A 238 -6.73 39.16 -4.20
C SER A 238 -8.25 39.07 -4.30
N SER A 239 -8.75 38.13 -5.08
CA SER A 239 -10.19 37.86 -5.25
C SER A 239 -10.46 36.37 -5.38
N CYS A 240 -11.55 35.91 -4.76
CA CYS A 240 -12.11 34.59 -4.99
C CYS A 240 -13.23 34.71 -6.04
N ILE A 241 -13.06 34.07 -7.20
CA ILE A 241 -13.96 34.18 -8.34
C ILE A 241 -14.23 32.81 -8.97
N PRO A 242 -15.38 32.62 -9.65
CA PRO A 242 -15.70 31.35 -10.29
C PRO A 242 -14.69 30.95 -11.37
N VAL A 243 -14.43 29.65 -11.48
CA VAL A 243 -13.55 29.03 -12.49
C VAL A 243 -14.31 28.87 -13.81
N ASP A 244 -13.62 28.98 -14.96
CA ASP A 244 -14.26 28.72 -16.25
C ASP A 244 -14.67 27.23 -16.34
N PRO A 245 -15.95 26.90 -16.59
CA PRO A 245 -16.42 25.52 -16.70
C PRO A 245 -15.77 24.73 -17.85
N LYS A 246 -15.13 25.38 -18.82
CA LYS A 246 -14.41 24.72 -19.93
C LYS A 246 -12.96 24.42 -19.62
N THR A 247 -12.30 25.26 -18.81
CA THR A 247 -10.86 25.17 -18.51
C THR A 247 -10.56 25.65 -17.09
N THR A 248 -9.95 24.81 -16.25
CA THR A 248 -9.58 25.14 -14.86
C THR A 248 -8.40 26.12 -14.74
N GLU A 249 -7.76 26.44 -15.85
CA GLU A 249 -6.58 27.33 -15.91
C GLU A 249 -6.93 28.82 -15.90
N GLN A 250 -8.22 29.18 -15.95
CA GLN A 250 -8.67 30.58 -16.04
C GLN A 250 -9.94 30.82 -15.21
N SER A 251 -10.17 32.07 -14.84
CA SER A 251 -11.42 32.48 -14.20
C SER A 251 -12.54 32.63 -15.24
N ALA A 252 -13.78 32.31 -14.87
CA ALA A 252 -14.95 32.49 -15.73
C ALA A 252 -15.16 33.96 -16.15
N TRP A 253 -14.80 34.91 -15.28
CA TRP A 253 -14.91 36.34 -15.53
C TRP A 253 -13.94 37.13 -14.64
N GLY A 254 -13.66 38.39 -14.99
CA GLY A 254 -12.82 39.28 -14.19
C GLY A 254 -11.36 39.35 -14.65
N ARG A 255 -10.45 39.51 -13.68
CA ARG A 255 -9.03 39.88 -13.92
C ARG A 255 -8.12 38.73 -14.36
N CYS A 256 -8.55 37.49 -14.18
CA CYS A 256 -7.78 36.28 -14.50
C CYS A 256 -8.38 35.49 -15.68
N THR A 257 -9.06 36.18 -16.61
CA THR A 257 -9.75 35.58 -17.78
C THR A 257 -8.83 35.27 -18.95
N ASN A 258 -7.73 36.01 -19.12
CA ASN A 258 -6.97 35.99 -20.38
C ASN A 258 -5.59 35.31 -20.30
N GLU A 259 -5.09 34.85 -19.14
CA GLU A 259 -3.85 34.02 -19.01
C GLU A 259 -3.48 33.73 -17.54
N THR A 260 -2.73 32.63 -17.29
CA THR A 260 -2.18 32.23 -15.97
C THR A 260 -1.09 33.17 -15.45
N LYS A 261 -0.40 33.90 -16.33
CA LYS A 261 0.56 34.99 -16.03
C LYS A 261 0.38 36.13 -17.02
N SER A 262 -0.52 37.07 -16.71
CA SER A 262 -0.70 38.25 -17.58
C SER A 262 0.50 39.21 -17.47
N LYS A 263 0.83 39.92 -18.56
CA LYS A 263 1.81 41.04 -18.58
C LYS A 263 1.52 42.14 -17.55
N SER A 264 0.33 42.14 -16.93
CA SER A 264 -0.13 43.04 -15.87
C SER A 264 0.23 42.59 -14.43
N GLY A 265 0.85 41.41 -14.26
CA GLY A 265 1.33 40.89 -12.97
C GLY A 265 0.28 40.13 -12.14
N THR A 266 -0.85 39.73 -12.74
CA THR A 266 -1.89 38.92 -12.08
C THR A 266 -1.66 37.42 -12.32
N ASN A 267 -1.73 36.64 -11.25
CA ASN A 267 -1.57 35.18 -11.24
C ASN A 267 -2.91 34.50 -10.90
N TRP A 268 -3.14 33.36 -11.54
CA TRP A 268 -4.28 32.48 -11.27
C TRP A 268 -3.81 31.25 -10.50
N ALA A 269 -4.50 30.94 -9.41
CA ALA A 269 -4.32 29.71 -8.65
C ALA A 269 -5.63 28.93 -8.57
N TYR A 270 -5.53 27.62 -8.83
CA TYR A 270 -6.63 26.66 -8.76
C TYR A 270 -6.22 25.52 -7.82
N ASN A 271 -7.03 25.23 -6.80
CA ASN A 271 -6.77 24.22 -5.76
C ASN A 271 -5.49 24.43 -4.91
N TYR A 272 -4.89 25.63 -4.92
CA TYR A 272 -3.76 25.94 -4.05
C TYR A 272 -3.74 27.41 -3.63
N CYS A 273 -3.10 27.68 -2.50
CA CYS A 273 -2.86 29.03 -2.03
C CYS A 273 -1.36 29.33 -2.05
N PRO A 274 -0.94 30.52 -2.51
CA PRO A 274 0.46 30.92 -2.47
C PRO A 274 0.94 31.00 -1.02
N THR A 275 2.05 30.33 -0.73
CA THR A 275 2.61 30.20 0.61
C THR A 275 4.12 29.99 0.52
N SER A 276 4.87 30.43 1.53
CA SER A 276 6.31 30.14 1.65
C SER A 276 6.58 28.77 2.29
N TYR A 277 5.55 28.07 2.76
CA TYR A 277 5.66 26.82 3.51
C TYR A 277 5.47 25.56 2.66
N SER A 278 5.38 25.65 1.33
CA SER A 278 5.16 24.50 0.43
C SER A 278 6.21 23.40 0.59
N TRP A 279 7.46 23.77 0.95
CA TRP A 279 8.56 22.82 1.18
C TRP A 279 8.28 21.84 2.33
N THR A 280 7.46 22.23 3.31
CA THR A 280 7.11 21.37 4.46
C THR A 280 6.26 20.18 4.02
N ALA A 281 5.36 20.39 3.06
CA ALA A 281 4.56 19.32 2.48
C ALA A 281 5.41 18.37 1.63
N LEU A 282 6.37 18.91 0.85
CA LEU A 282 7.34 18.09 0.13
C LEU A 282 8.18 17.23 1.08
N LEU A 283 8.69 17.82 2.17
CA LEU A 283 9.46 17.08 3.18
C LEU A 283 8.61 15.97 3.81
N GLY A 284 7.37 16.28 4.22
CA GLY A 284 6.44 15.29 4.79
C GLY A 284 6.16 14.13 3.81
N LEU A 285 5.94 14.44 2.54
CA LEU A 285 5.70 13.46 1.48
C LEU A 285 6.90 12.55 1.23
N VAL A 286 8.11 13.11 1.17
CA VAL A 286 9.34 12.33 1.00
C VAL A 286 9.59 11.45 2.22
N LEU A 287 9.49 12.00 3.44
CA LEU A 287 9.63 11.23 4.68
C LEU A 287 8.62 10.09 4.76
N TYR A 288 7.38 10.34 4.35
CA TYR A 288 6.33 9.33 4.29
C TYR A 288 6.77 8.13 3.45
N LEU A 289 7.27 8.37 2.22
CA LEU A 289 7.71 7.30 1.33
C LEU A 289 8.98 6.60 1.81
N VAL A 290 9.92 7.34 2.39
CA VAL A 290 11.15 6.78 2.99
C VAL A 290 10.82 5.77 4.07
N PHE A 291 9.83 6.06 4.93
CA PHE A 291 9.44 5.16 6.00
C PHE A 291 8.45 4.07 5.55
N PHE A 292 7.55 4.37 4.61
CA PHE A 292 6.54 3.42 4.16
C PHE A 292 7.13 2.31 3.27
N ALA A 293 7.96 2.69 2.29
CA ALA A 293 8.48 1.78 1.26
C ALA A 293 9.22 0.54 1.79
N PRO A 294 10.13 0.62 2.78
CA PRO A 294 10.90 -0.54 3.21
C PRO A 294 10.11 -1.54 4.05
N GLY A 295 9.02 -1.13 4.71
CA GLY A 295 8.26 -1.98 5.64
C GLY A 295 6.81 -2.16 5.22
N MET A 296 5.97 -1.16 5.46
CA MET A 296 4.53 -1.25 5.22
C MET A 296 4.18 -1.46 3.73
N GLY A 297 5.08 -1.15 2.80
CA GLY A 297 4.96 -1.53 1.39
C GLY A 297 4.97 -3.05 1.17
N PRO A 298 6.10 -3.74 1.33
CA PRO A 298 6.22 -5.17 1.04
C PRO A 298 5.67 -6.10 2.14
N MET A 299 5.75 -5.71 3.42
CA MET A 299 5.52 -6.64 4.54
C MET A 299 4.10 -7.22 4.60
N PRO A 300 3.01 -6.46 4.37
CA PRO A 300 1.67 -7.04 4.33
C PRO A 300 1.51 -8.17 3.31
N TRP A 301 2.22 -8.11 2.18
CA TRP A 301 2.21 -9.15 1.16
C TRP A 301 3.08 -10.35 1.55
N THR A 302 4.29 -10.09 2.05
CA THR A 302 5.21 -11.15 2.51
C THR A 302 4.61 -11.93 3.69
N VAL A 303 4.15 -11.23 4.72
CA VAL A 303 3.59 -11.85 5.93
C VAL A 303 2.33 -12.66 5.59
N ASN A 304 1.43 -12.16 4.73
CA ASN A 304 0.27 -12.93 4.31
C ASN A 304 0.64 -14.25 3.62
N SER A 305 1.76 -14.31 2.88
CA SER A 305 2.23 -15.57 2.30
C SER A 305 2.82 -16.56 3.30
N GLU A 306 3.25 -16.06 4.47
CA GLU A 306 3.90 -16.84 5.54
C GLU A 306 2.88 -17.33 6.59
N ILE A 307 1.95 -16.49 7.06
CA ILE A 307 1.13 -16.76 8.28
C ILE A 307 0.06 -17.86 8.16
N TYR A 308 -0.25 -18.32 6.95
CA TYR A 308 -1.31 -19.31 6.73
C TYR A 308 -0.75 -20.73 6.57
N PRO A 309 -1.41 -21.73 7.18
CA PRO A 309 -1.08 -23.13 6.93
C PRO A 309 -1.38 -23.51 5.48
N LEU A 310 -0.75 -24.60 5.02
CA LEU A 310 -0.75 -24.97 3.60
C LEU A 310 -2.16 -25.11 3.02
N TRP A 311 -3.08 -25.71 3.77
CA TRP A 311 -4.46 -25.95 3.36
C TRP A 311 -5.31 -24.67 3.23
N ALA A 312 -4.98 -23.64 4.00
CA ALA A 312 -5.73 -22.37 4.07
C ALA A 312 -5.06 -21.23 3.28
N ARG A 313 -3.82 -21.41 2.82
CA ARG A 313 -2.96 -20.32 2.33
C ARG A 313 -3.51 -19.57 1.14
N SER A 314 -4.02 -20.27 0.14
CA SER A 314 -4.57 -19.64 -1.06
C SER A 314 -5.80 -18.80 -0.72
N THR A 315 -6.72 -19.34 0.08
CA THR A 315 -7.94 -18.66 0.54
C THR A 315 -7.61 -17.46 1.44
N GLY A 316 -6.70 -17.61 2.40
CA GLY A 316 -6.27 -16.52 3.28
C GLY A 316 -5.64 -15.35 2.53
N ASN A 317 -4.75 -15.65 1.56
CA ASN A 317 -4.17 -14.65 0.67
C ASN A 317 -5.23 -13.95 -0.19
N ALA A 318 -6.18 -14.71 -0.74
CA ALA A 318 -7.27 -14.16 -1.56
C ALA A 318 -8.17 -13.23 -0.74
N CYS A 319 -8.57 -13.62 0.48
CA CYS A 319 -9.37 -12.79 1.38
C CYS A 319 -8.65 -11.49 1.76
N SER A 320 -7.38 -11.60 2.16
CA SER A 320 -6.56 -10.44 2.55
C SER A 320 -6.35 -9.48 1.38
N SER A 321 -6.12 -10.01 0.17
CA SER A 321 -6.02 -9.22 -1.07
C SER A 321 -7.36 -8.56 -1.42
N GLY A 322 -8.48 -9.26 -1.21
CA GLY A 322 -9.81 -8.69 -1.38
C GLY A 322 -10.04 -7.48 -0.47
N VAL A 323 -9.65 -7.56 0.79
CA VAL A 323 -9.68 -6.42 1.73
C VAL A 323 -8.80 -5.28 1.22
N ASN A 324 -7.58 -5.58 0.76
CA ASN A 324 -6.68 -4.57 0.19
C ASN A 324 -7.34 -3.77 -0.94
N TRP A 325 -7.87 -4.45 -1.95
CA TRP A 325 -8.44 -3.77 -3.12
C TRP A 325 -9.75 -3.06 -2.82
N ILE A 326 -10.61 -3.60 -1.94
CA ILE A 326 -11.83 -2.93 -1.48
C ILE A 326 -11.49 -1.63 -0.74
N CYS A 327 -10.54 -1.68 0.19
CA CYS A 327 -10.11 -0.50 0.94
C CYS A 327 -9.41 0.52 0.03
N ASN A 328 -8.60 0.06 -0.93
CA ASN A 328 -7.97 0.93 -1.92
C ASN A 328 -9.01 1.74 -2.71
N VAL A 329 -10.04 1.07 -3.26
CA VAL A 329 -11.11 1.74 -4.01
C VAL A 329 -11.86 2.74 -3.12
N MET A 330 -12.21 2.33 -1.91
CA MET A 330 -12.92 3.17 -0.96
C MET A 330 -12.17 4.48 -0.66
N ILE A 331 -10.88 4.38 -0.31
CA ILE A 331 -10.06 5.54 0.05
C ILE A 331 -9.74 6.41 -1.17
N SER A 332 -9.41 5.78 -2.30
CA SER A 332 -9.07 6.52 -3.52
C SER A 332 -10.24 7.34 -4.05
N LEU A 333 -11.47 6.82 -4.00
CA LEU A 333 -12.67 7.55 -4.44
C LEU A 333 -13.12 8.62 -3.45
N THR A 334 -12.88 8.42 -2.16
CA THR A 334 -13.36 9.35 -1.12
C THR A 334 -12.35 10.46 -0.79
N PHE A 335 -11.08 10.35 -1.19
CA PHE A 335 -10.02 11.29 -0.79
C PHE A 335 -10.37 12.76 -1.07
N LEU A 336 -10.72 13.11 -2.32
CA LEU A 336 -10.99 14.50 -2.69
C LEU A 336 -12.21 15.06 -1.97
N HIS A 337 -13.31 14.29 -1.88
CA HIS A 337 -14.50 14.69 -1.14
C HIS A 337 -14.25 14.84 0.38
N THR A 338 -13.42 13.95 0.94
CA THR A 338 -13.02 14.05 2.35
C THR A 338 -12.16 15.30 2.56
N ALA A 339 -11.32 15.66 1.59
CA ALA A 339 -10.53 16.89 1.63
C ALA A 339 -11.39 18.15 1.53
N GLU A 340 -12.46 18.15 0.73
CA GLU A 340 -13.42 19.25 0.67
C GLU A 340 -14.13 19.46 2.03
N TYR A 341 -14.49 18.38 2.73
CA TYR A 341 -15.22 18.46 4.00
C TYR A 341 -14.33 18.67 5.24
N LEU A 342 -13.22 17.93 5.36
CA LEU A 342 -12.31 17.97 6.50
C LEU A 342 -11.13 18.94 6.32
N THR A 343 -10.94 19.50 5.12
CA THR A 343 -9.73 20.21 4.65
C THR A 343 -8.52 19.30 4.41
N TYR A 344 -7.52 19.77 3.65
CA TYR A 344 -6.30 19.01 3.36
C TYR A 344 -5.55 18.55 4.62
N TYR A 345 -5.35 19.45 5.60
CA TYR A 345 -4.68 19.08 6.85
C TYR A 345 -5.51 18.09 7.68
N GLY A 346 -6.84 18.23 7.68
CA GLY A 346 -7.74 17.31 8.41
C GLY A 346 -7.68 15.89 7.87
N VAL A 347 -7.60 15.70 6.56
CA VAL A 347 -7.46 14.36 5.94
C VAL A 347 -6.15 13.69 6.33
N PHE A 348 -5.03 14.40 6.31
CA PHE A 348 -3.75 13.80 6.71
C PHE A 348 -3.68 13.50 8.21
N PHE A 349 -4.32 14.30 9.08
CA PHE A 349 -4.51 13.94 10.48
C PHE A 349 -5.40 12.69 10.65
N LEU A 350 -6.46 12.55 9.85
CA LEU A 350 -7.30 11.34 9.85
C LEU A 350 -6.48 10.09 9.48
N TYR A 351 -5.67 10.16 8.43
CA TYR A 351 -4.78 9.06 8.03
C TYR A 351 -3.72 8.76 9.10
N ALA A 352 -3.15 9.78 9.75
CA ALA A 352 -2.25 9.58 10.89
C ALA A 352 -2.97 8.88 12.05
N GLY A 353 -4.24 9.20 12.30
CA GLY A 353 -5.09 8.52 13.28
C GLY A 353 -5.29 7.04 12.94
N PHE A 354 -5.66 6.72 11.69
CA PHE A 354 -5.77 5.32 11.27
C PHE A 354 -4.45 4.57 11.32
N ALA A 355 -3.34 5.21 10.94
CA ALA A 355 -2.00 4.62 11.06
C ALA A 355 -1.62 4.35 12.53
N SER A 356 -2.01 5.24 13.45
CA SER A 356 -1.81 5.06 14.89
C SER A 356 -2.59 3.87 15.45
N VAL A 357 -3.87 3.72 15.03
CA VAL A 357 -4.68 2.53 15.38
C VAL A 357 -4.05 1.26 14.80
N GLY A 358 -3.58 1.33 13.55
CA GLY A 358 -2.84 0.24 12.92
C GLY A 358 -1.57 -0.12 13.67
N LEU A 359 -0.85 0.87 14.21
CA LEU A 359 0.36 0.64 15.00
C LEU A 359 0.05 -0.15 16.28
N ILE A 360 -1.02 0.20 16.98
CA ILE A 360 -1.49 -0.52 18.17
C ILE A 360 -1.89 -1.96 17.79
N PHE A 361 -2.63 -2.12 16.69
CA PHE A 361 -3.03 -3.44 16.18
C PHE A 361 -1.83 -4.32 15.85
N ILE A 362 -0.86 -3.81 15.09
CA ILE A 362 0.34 -4.55 14.70
C ILE A 362 1.19 -4.86 15.94
N TYR A 363 1.31 -3.93 16.88
CA TYR A 363 2.07 -4.15 18.11
C TYR A 363 1.52 -5.32 18.93
N GLY A 364 0.21 -5.38 19.11
CA GLY A 364 -0.46 -6.44 19.88
C GLY A 364 -0.60 -7.76 19.15
N CYS A 365 -0.93 -7.73 17.85
CA CYS A 365 -1.50 -8.89 17.17
C CYS A 365 -0.58 -9.50 16.09
N LEU A 366 0.49 -8.82 15.64
CA LEU A 366 1.45 -9.38 14.67
C LEU A 366 2.58 -10.14 15.39
N PRO A 367 2.67 -11.49 15.26
CA PRO A 367 3.83 -12.25 15.74
C PRO A 367 5.05 -12.07 14.82
N GLU A 368 6.25 -12.40 15.31
CA GLU A 368 7.45 -12.48 14.47
C GLU A 368 7.47 -13.79 13.68
N THR A 369 7.57 -13.69 12.36
CA THR A 369 7.58 -14.85 11.44
C THR A 369 8.98 -15.23 10.96
N LYS A 370 9.99 -14.40 11.24
CA LYS A 370 11.36 -14.63 10.77
C LYS A 370 11.92 -15.97 11.28
N GLY A 371 12.38 -16.81 10.33
CA GLY A 371 13.11 -18.04 10.62
C GLY A 371 12.25 -19.20 11.14
N LYS A 372 10.93 -19.07 11.10
CA LYS A 372 9.98 -20.14 11.47
C LYS A 372 9.62 -20.98 10.26
N LYS A 373 9.54 -22.30 10.44
CA LYS A 373 9.04 -23.21 9.41
C LYS A 373 7.52 -23.08 9.28
N LEU A 374 6.98 -23.35 8.10
CA LEU A 374 5.55 -23.17 7.80
C LEU A 374 4.64 -24.03 8.68
N GLU A 375 5.13 -25.18 9.11
CA GLU A 375 4.46 -26.14 9.97
C GLU A 375 4.38 -25.64 11.43
N GLU A 376 5.32 -24.79 11.85
CA GLU A 376 5.38 -24.22 13.20
C GLU A 376 4.51 -22.96 13.35
N ILE A 377 3.99 -22.41 12.25
CA ILE A 377 3.25 -21.13 12.26
C ILE A 377 1.89 -21.27 12.93
N GLU A 378 1.24 -22.44 12.85
CA GLU A 378 -0.04 -22.65 13.54
C GLU A 378 0.11 -22.47 15.06
N SER A 379 1.24 -22.91 15.63
CA SER A 379 1.54 -22.76 17.06
C SER A 379 1.59 -21.29 17.52
N LEU A 380 2.00 -20.36 16.63
CA LEU A 380 2.03 -18.93 16.92
C LEU A 380 0.62 -18.35 17.15
N PHE A 381 -0.41 -19.01 16.62
CA PHE A 381 -1.80 -18.58 16.70
C PHE A 381 -2.66 -19.45 17.62
N GLU A 382 -2.09 -20.44 18.32
CA GLU A 382 -2.80 -21.26 19.33
C GLU A 382 -3.19 -20.45 20.57
N ASN A 383 -2.35 -19.48 20.95
CA ASN A 383 -2.60 -18.56 22.07
C ASN A 383 -3.45 -17.35 21.67
N ARG A 384 -4.10 -16.69 22.66
CA ARG A 384 -4.94 -15.51 22.41
C ARG A 384 -4.13 -14.38 21.76
N LEU A 385 -4.61 -13.89 20.61
CA LEU A 385 -4.11 -12.67 19.96
C LEU A 385 -4.14 -11.47 20.93
N CYS A 386 -3.21 -10.53 20.75
CA CYS A 386 -3.21 -9.22 21.40
C CYS A 386 -3.00 -9.29 22.93
N THR A 387 -2.03 -10.11 23.37
CA THR A 387 -1.54 -10.09 24.76
C THR A 387 -0.59 -8.91 24.93
N CYS A 388 -1.13 -7.73 25.24
CA CYS A 388 -0.32 -6.58 25.64
C CYS A 388 0.42 -6.93 26.94
N GLY A 389 1.76 -6.99 26.90
CA GLY A 389 2.60 -7.02 28.10
C GLY A 389 3.10 -8.39 28.60
N ALA A 390 2.94 -9.48 27.83
CA ALA A 390 3.77 -10.66 28.08
C ALA A 390 5.16 -10.40 27.47
N SER A 391 6.09 -9.97 28.33
CA SER A 391 7.53 -10.02 28.01
C SER A 391 7.87 -11.41 27.44
N GLU A 392 8.80 -11.46 26.49
CA GLU A 392 9.47 -12.68 26.01
C GLU A 392 10.18 -13.39 27.19
N SER A 393 9.43 -14.02 28.08
CA SER A 393 9.92 -14.83 29.19
C SER A 393 9.38 -16.26 29.13
N ASP A 394 9.20 -16.78 27.91
CA ASP A 394 8.94 -18.21 27.68
C ASP A 394 9.97 -18.79 26.68
N GLU A 395 11.19 -18.23 26.68
CA GLU A 395 12.41 -18.95 26.27
C GLU A 395 12.59 -20.13 27.24
N GLY A 396 11.91 -21.26 27.00
CA GLY A 396 12.12 -22.42 27.85
C GLY A 396 11.22 -23.64 27.66
N ARG A 397 10.10 -23.56 26.94
CA ARG A 397 9.33 -24.78 26.63
C ARG A 397 9.83 -25.41 25.34
N TYR A 398 10.95 -26.14 25.47
CA TYR A 398 11.25 -27.26 24.57
C TYR A 398 10.07 -28.23 24.68
N ILE A 399 9.20 -28.24 23.66
CA ILE A 399 8.29 -29.37 23.43
C ILE A 399 9.19 -30.49 22.94
N GLU A 400 9.52 -31.40 23.86
CA GLU A 400 10.26 -32.62 23.55
C GLU A 400 9.38 -33.47 22.63
N TYR A 401 9.68 -33.46 21.33
CA TYR A 401 9.11 -34.43 20.40
C TYR A 401 9.64 -35.80 20.82
N ILE A 402 8.82 -36.57 21.54
CA ILE A 402 9.08 -37.99 21.77
C ILE A 402 9.01 -38.65 20.40
N ARG A 403 10.18 -38.86 19.81
CA ARG A 403 10.37 -39.74 18.67
C ARG A 403 10.08 -41.15 19.17
N VAL A 404 8.83 -41.59 19.01
CA VAL A 404 8.47 -43.00 19.23
C VAL A 404 9.29 -43.79 18.22
N LYS A 405 10.40 -44.36 18.67
CA LYS A 405 11.17 -45.34 17.90
C LYS A 405 10.19 -46.48 17.61
N GLY A 406 9.85 -46.65 16.34
CA GLY A 406 9.14 -47.82 15.85
C GLY A 406 9.81 -49.07 16.40
N SER A 407 8.99 -49.90 17.04
CA SER A 407 9.36 -51.19 17.59
C SER A 407 10.13 -52.01 16.56
N ASN A 408 11.24 -52.62 16.99
CA ASN A 408 12.00 -53.60 16.24
C ASN A 408 11.06 -54.70 15.73
N TYR A 409 10.77 -54.73 14.43
CA TYR A 409 10.41 -55.96 13.76
C TYR A 409 11.72 -56.63 13.34
N HIS A 410 12.08 -57.67 14.08
CA HIS A 410 13.06 -58.65 13.64
C HIS A 410 12.59 -59.23 12.29
N LEU A 411 13.33 -58.97 11.20
CA LEU A 411 13.32 -59.90 10.08
C LEU A 411 14.08 -61.15 10.55
N SER A 412 13.37 -62.27 10.64
CA SER A 412 14.00 -63.58 10.75
C SER A 412 14.55 -63.97 9.38
N ASP A 413 15.83 -64.33 9.34
CA ASP A 413 16.41 -65.16 8.30
C ASP A 413 15.57 -66.44 8.15
N ASN A 414 15.01 -66.68 6.96
CA ASN A 414 14.97 -67.97 6.27
C ASN A 414 14.15 -67.90 4.96
N ASP A 415 14.54 -68.77 4.03
CA ASP A 415 14.01 -69.04 2.68
C ASP A 415 14.52 -68.07 1.59
N ALA A 416 15.69 -68.30 0.98
CA ALA A 416 16.07 -69.40 0.07
C ALA A 416 15.26 -69.45 -1.24
N SER A 417 16.03 -69.31 -2.34
CA SER A 417 15.86 -69.88 -3.69
C SER A 417 14.61 -69.57 -4.53
N ASP A 418 14.84 -68.89 -5.66
CA ASP A 418 14.58 -69.33 -7.06
C ASP A 418 14.65 -68.08 -7.96
N VAL A 419 15.69 -67.84 -8.79
CA VAL A 419 15.86 -68.33 -10.18
C VAL A 419 14.50 -68.51 -10.85
N GLU A 420 14.03 -67.63 -11.74
CA GLU A 420 14.58 -67.25 -13.05
C GLU A 420 13.95 -65.93 -13.55
#